data_AF-A0A2N2LY32-F1
#
_entry.id   AF-A0A2N2LY32-F1
#
_cell.length_a   1.000
_cell.length_b   1.000
_cell.length_c   1.000
_cell.angle_alpha   90.00
_cell.angle_beta   90.00
_cell.angle_gamma   90.00
#
_symmetry.space_group_name_H-M   'P 1'
#
loop_
_entity.id
_entity.type
_entity.pdbx_description
1 polymer ?
#
loop_
_entity_poly.entity_id
_entity_poly.type
_entity_poly.pdbx_seq_one_letter_code
_entity_poly.pdbx_strand_id
1 'polypeptide(L)'
;MIAGFFHFIWKTTWNTIIILVCASLIFIGYRANQPMAVTGAPDGITYVEFIQDRLDAAKTIKPSQCGWGMILSLATLGPIYSVVYTDVAIHPGGFLDKVTAPDPDIPTGVAGATWYEIPGIWWDVVERLSWTMLGKQHTLGCQFRSVK
;
A
#
# COMPACT_ATOMS: atom_id res chain seq x y z
N MET A 1 -35.06 7.40 -28.34
CA MET A 1 -34.42 6.09 -28.07
C MET A 1 -32.92 6.21 -27.71
N ILE A 2 -32.21 7.23 -28.22
CA ILE A 2 -30.77 7.44 -27.98
C ILE A 2 -30.46 7.86 -26.52
N ALA A 3 -31.26 8.76 -25.92
CA ALA A 3 -31.04 9.23 -24.54
C ALA A 3 -31.19 8.13 -23.47
N GLY A 4 -32.12 7.17 -23.67
CA GLY A 4 -32.30 6.04 -22.76
C GLY A 4 -31.12 5.06 -22.78
N PHE A 5 -30.51 4.85 -23.96
CA PHE A 5 -29.32 4.02 -24.13
C PHE A 5 -28.09 4.66 -23.50
N PHE A 6 -27.88 5.97 -23.66
CA PHE A 6 -26.80 6.69 -22.98
C PHE A 6 -26.95 6.70 -21.46
N HIS A 7 -28.17 6.89 -20.94
CA HIS A 7 -28.43 6.80 -19.51
C HIS A 7 -28.18 5.38 -18.96
N PHE A 8 -28.54 4.34 -19.73
CA PHE A 8 -28.27 2.96 -19.36
C PHE A 8 -26.77 2.66 -19.34
N ILE A 9 -26.01 3.08 -20.36
CA ILE A 9 -24.55 2.94 -20.38
C ILE A 9 -23.93 3.68 -19.18
N TRP A 10 -24.30 4.94 -18.96
CA TRP A 10 -23.79 5.74 -17.85
C TRP A 10 -24.04 5.08 -16.50
N LYS A 11 -25.27 4.64 -16.26
CA LYS A 11 -25.65 3.95 -15.02
C LYS A 11 -24.91 2.62 -14.84
N THR A 12 -24.71 1.89 -15.93
CA THR A 12 -23.96 0.62 -15.91
C THR A 12 -22.50 0.88 -15.58
N THR A 13 -21.83 1.81 -16.27
CA THR A 13 -20.44 2.19 -15.99
C THR A 13 -20.27 2.65 -14.55
N TRP A 14 -21.16 3.51 -14.06
CA TRP A 14 -21.10 4.00 -12.69
C TRP A 14 -21.27 2.88 -11.66
N ASN A 15 -22.25 1.99 -11.85
CA ASN A 15 -22.45 0.85 -10.97
C ASN A 15 -21.25 -0.11 -10.98
N THR A 16 -20.65 -0.36 -12.14
CA THR A 16 -19.43 -1.19 -12.25
C THR A 16 -18.27 -0.56 -11.48
N ILE A 17 -18.07 0.76 -11.59
CA ILE A 17 -17.03 1.47 -10.81
C ILE A 17 -17.29 1.34 -9.31
N ILE A 18 -18.53 1.54 -8.86
CA ILE A 18 -18.89 1.38 -7.44
C ILE A 18 -18.59 -0.05 -6.97
N ILE A 19 -19.00 -1.06 -7.73
CA ILE A 19 -18.76 -2.47 -7.37
C ILE A 19 -17.27 -2.75 -7.25
N LEU A 20 -16.45 -2.26 -8.18
CA LEU A 20 -15.00 -2.41 -8.13
C LEU A 20 -14.40 -1.74 -6.89
N VAL A 21 -14.82 -0.50 -6.58
CA VAL A 21 -14.36 0.21 -5.37
C VAL A 21 -14.76 -0.55 -4.10
N CYS A 22 -16.01 -1.01 -4.00
CA CYS A 22 -16.47 -1.80 -2.86
C CYS A 22 -15.70 -3.12 -2.73
N ALA A 23 -15.47 -3.84 -3.82
CA ALA A 23 -14.69 -5.07 -3.82
C ALA A 23 -13.24 -4.84 -3.35
N SER A 24 -12.59 -3.77 -3.82
CA SER A 24 -11.25 -3.39 -3.38
C SER A 24 -11.22 -3.04 -1.89
N LEU A 25 -12.21 -2.30 -1.39
CA LEU A 25 -12.30 -1.97 0.05
C LEU A 25 -12.51 -3.22 0.91
N ILE A 26 -13.34 -4.16 0.46
CA ILE A 26 -13.53 -5.45 1.14
C ILE A 26 -12.24 -6.25 1.14
N PHE A 27 -11.53 -6.32 0.01
CA PHE A 27 -10.25 -7.02 -0.09
C PHE A 27 -9.20 -6.42 0.85
N ILE A 28 -9.06 -5.09 0.86
CA ILE A 28 -8.17 -4.36 1.76
C ILE A 28 -8.57 -4.63 3.21
N GLY A 29 -9.84 -4.52 3.57
CA GLY A 29 -10.31 -4.77 4.93
C GLY A 29 -10.06 -6.21 5.39
N TYR A 30 -10.27 -7.18 4.51
CA TYR A 30 -9.98 -8.59 4.77
C TYR A 30 -8.49 -8.83 5.00
N ARG A 31 -7.64 -8.37 4.08
CA ARG A 31 -6.18 -8.55 4.18
C ARG A 31 -5.58 -7.75 5.34
N ALA A 32 -6.07 -6.55 5.60
CA ALA A 32 -5.58 -5.71 6.69
C ALA A 32 -5.83 -6.30 8.07
N ASN A 33 -6.83 -7.17 8.20
CA ASN A 33 -7.16 -7.88 9.44
C ASN A 33 -6.49 -9.26 9.53
N GLN A 34 -5.68 -9.64 8.55
CA GLN A 34 -4.81 -10.81 8.63
C GLN A 34 -3.45 -10.41 9.23
N PRO A 35 -2.72 -11.37 9.84
CA PRO A 35 -1.38 -11.12 10.32
C PRO A 35 -0.48 -10.73 9.15
N MET A 36 0.33 -9.69 9.37
CA MET A 36 1.26 -9.19 8.36
C MET A 36 2.31 -10.26 8.01
N ALA A 37 2.66 -10.35 6.74
CA ALA A 37 3.64 -11.32 6.23
C ALA A 37 5.07 -10.76 6.12
N VAL A 38 5.37 -9.66 6.85
CA VAL A 38 6.64 -8.94 6.73
C VAL A 38 7.69 -9.45 7.71
N THR A 39 8.90 -9.65 7.23
CA THR A 39 10.03 -10.08 8.06
C THR A 39 10.43 -9.00 9.08
N GLY A 40 10.36 -9.34 10.36
CA GLY A 40 10.70 -8.45 11.47
C GLY A 40 9.50 -7.73 12.11
N ALA A 41 8.29 -7.89 11.56
CA ALA A 41 7.08 -7.49 12.26
C ALA A 41 6.82 -8.42 13.46
N PRO A 42 6.27 -7.91 14.59
CA PRO A 42 5.85 -8.74 15.71
C PRO A 42 4.90 -9.87 15.27
N ASP A 43 5.12 -11.07 15.81
CA ASP A 43 4.32 -12.25 15.42
C ASP A 43 2.83 -12.01 15.65
N GLY A 44 2.05 -12.12 14.57
CA GLY A 44 0.59 -12.05 14.61
C GLY A 44 0.00 -10.64 14.58
N ILE A 45 0.81 -9.58 14.51
CA ILE A 45 0.27 -8.21 14.38
C ILE A 45 -0.45 -8.05 13.03
N THR A 46 -1.67 -7.53 13.07
CA THR A 46 -2.41 -7.19 11.85
C THR A 46 -1.97 -5.85 11.29
N TYR A 47 -2.19 -5.61 10.00
CA TYR A 47 -1.85 -4.32 9.39
C TYR A 47 -2.62 -3.17 10.04
N VAL A 48 -3.87 -3.39 10.45
CA VAL A 48 -4.67 -2.37 11.16
C VAL A 48 -4.04 -2.01 12.50
N GLU A 49 -3.66 -3.00 13.31
CA GLU A 49 -3.01 -2.78 14.60
C GLU A 49 -1.66 -2.08 14.42
N PHE A 50 -0.88 -2.49 13.41
CA PHE A 50 0.36 -1.83 13.05
C PHE A 50 0.14 -0.35 12.76
N ILE A 51 -0.76 0.00 11.84
CA ILE A 51 -1.02 1.41 11.49
C ILE A 51 -1.55 2.20 12.68
N GLN A 52 -2.42 1.61 13.51
CA GLN A 52 -2.90 2.25 14.73
C GLN A 52 -1.77 2.54 15.72
N ASP A 53 -0.87 1.58 15.93
CA ASP A 53 0.30 1.76 16.80
C ASP A 53 1.25 2.84 16.24
N ARG A 54 1.43 2.91 14.92
CA ARG A 54 2.23 3.97 14.27
C ARG A 54 1.58 5.36 14.41
N LEU A 55 0.26 5.45 14.27
CA LEU A 55 -0.48 6.70 14.48
C LEU A 55 -0.43 7.15 15.95
N ASP A 56 -0.49 6.22 16.90
CA ASP A 56 -0.32 6.51 18.32
C ASP A 56 1.12 6.97 18.62
N ALA A 57 2.11 6.24 18.12
CA ALA A 57 3.53 6.62 18.23
C ALA A 57 3.77 8.03 17.65
N ALA A 58 3.17 8.36 16.50
CA ALA A 58 3.26 9.68 15.90
C ALA A 58 2.75 10.81 16.81
N LYS A 59 1.68 10.58 17.58
CA LYS A 59 1.14 11.59 18.51
C LYS A 59 2.08 11.89 19.68
N THR A 60 2.92 10.93 20.04
CA THR A 60 3.87 11.07 21.16
C THR A 60 5.19 11.73 20.76
N ILE A 61 5.46 11.87 19.46
CA ILE A 61 6.68 12.50 18.94
C ILE A 61 6.46 14.01 18.84
N LYS A 62 7.50 14.79 19.18
CA LYS A 62 7.44 16.24 19.01
C LYS A 62 7.32 16.59 17.51
N PRO A 63 6.39 17.49 17.13
CA PRO A 63 6.17 17.86 15.73
C PRO A 63 7.40 18.50 15.05
N SER A 64 8.41 18.89 15.81
CA SER A 64 9.69 19.39 15.30
C SER A 64 10.67 18.30 14.85
N GLN A 65 10.49 17.04 15.29
CA GLN A 65 11.30 15.89 14.87
C GLN A 65 10.61 15.08 13.75
N CYS A 66 9.28 15.06 13.78
CA CYS A 66 8.44 14.48 12.75
C CYS A 66 7.34 15.46 12.40
N GLY A 67 7.56 16.27 11.37
CA GLY A 67 6.52 17.16 10.88
C GLY A 67 5.30 16.32 10.46
N TRP A 68 4.11 16.71 10.90
CA TRP A 68 2.85 16.09 10.46
C TRP A 68 2.77 15.94 8.93
N GLY A 69 3.37 16.89 8.20
CA GLY A 69 3.48 16.84 6.75
C GLY A 69 4.27 15.65 6.18
N MET A 70 5.27 15.13 6.89
CA MET A 70 6.09 14.00 6.42
C MET A 70 5.36 12.66 6.57
N ILE A 71 4.62 12.46 7.67
CA ILE A 71 3.77 11.28 7.85
C ILE A 71 2.61 11.30 6.85
N LEU A 72 2.00 12.47 6.63
CA LEU A 72 0.89 12.62 5.68
C LEU A 72 1.37 12.46 4.23
N SER A 73 2.57 12.95 3.89
CA SER A 73 3.17 12.69 2.58
C SER A 73 3.48 11.22 2.38
N LEU A 74 3.98 10.52 3.39
CA LEU A 74 4.21 9.07 3.33
C LEU A 74 2.89 8.29 3.20
N ALA A 75 1.83 8.69 3.89
CA ALA A 75 0.50 8.08 3.74
C ALA A 75 -0.10 8.32 2.34
N THR A 76 0.16 9.48 1.74
CA THR A 76 -0.32 9.80 0.39
C THR A 76 0.52 9.10 -0.70
N LEU A 77 1.83 8.98 -0.48
CA LEU A 77 2.76 8.39 -1.42
C LEU A 77 2.80 6.86 -1.35
N GLY A 78 2.55 6.25 -0.18
CA GLY A 78 2.55 4.79 0.01
C GLY A 78 1.68 4.04 -1.00
N PRO A 79 0.44 4.46 -1.26
CA PRO A 79 -0.41 3.86 -2.29
C PRO A 79 0.11 4.04 -3.73
N ILE A 80 0.85 5.11 -4.02
CA ILE A 80 1.42 5.37 -5.34
C ILE A 80 2.66 4.51 -5.55
N TYR A 81 3.57 4.49 -4.57
CA TYR A 81 4.77 3.64 -4.61
C TYR A 81 4.42 2.16 -4.65
N SER A 82 3.37 1.72 -3.96
CA SER A 82 2.96 0.31 -4.00
C SER A 82 2.49 -0.12 -5.39
N VAL A 83 1.78 0.75 -6.12
CA VAL A 83 1.39 0.48 -7.51
C VAL A 83 2.61 0.46 -8.43
N VAL A 84 3.51 1.44 -8.30
CA VAL A 84 4.72 1.51 -9.13
C VAL A 84 5.62 0.30 -8.89
N TYR A 85 5.86 -0.09 -7.65
CA TYR A 85 6.72 -1.23 -7.30
C TYR A 85 6.10 -2.56 -7.74
N THR A 86 4.78 -2.68 -7.66
CA THR A 86 4.07 -3.84 -8.20
C THR A 86 4.22 -3.92 -9.72
N ASP A 87 4.06 -2.81 -10.45
CA ASP A 87 4.23 -2.78 -11.91
C ASP A 87 5.66 -3.12 -12.35
N VAL A 88 6.66 -2.53 -11.68
CA VAL A 88 8.08 -2.85 -11.93
C VAL A 88 8.37 -4.33 -11.71
N ALA A 89 7.80 -4.92 -10.66
CA ALA A 89 8.02 -6.32 -10.33
C ALA A 89 7.38 -7.30 -11.32
N ILE A 90 6.16 -7.01 -11.83
CA ILE A 90 5.47 -7.87 -12.79
C ILE A 90 5.97 -7.67 -14.23
N HIS A 91 6.50 -6.49 -14.56
CA HIS A 91 7.02 -6.11 -15.88
C HIS A 91 8.52 -5.75 -15.84
N PRO A 92 9.42 -6.71 -15.56
CA PRO A 92 10.86 -6.45 -15.57
C PRO A 92 11.31 -6.02 -16.98
N GLY A 93 12.16 -4.99 -17.07
CA GLY A 93 12.61 -4.38 -18.32
C GLY A 93 11.64 -3.39 -18.98
N GLY A 94 10.49 -3.13 -18.35
CA GLY A 94 9.51 -2.12 -18.76
C GLY A 94 10.01 -0.68 -18.62
N PHE A 95 9.17 0.30 -18.99
CA PHE A 95 9.54 1.72 -18.85
C PHE A 95 9.75 2.11 -17.39
N LEU A 96 8.85 1.69 -16.49
CA LEU A 96 8.96 2.01 -15.06
C LEU A 96 10.19 1.37 -14.42
N ASP A 97 10.55 0.14 -14.78
CA ASP A 97 11.78 -0.52 -14.29
C ASP A 97 13.05 0.26 -14.67
N LYS A 98 13.09 0.81 -15.89
CA LYS A 98 14.25 1.59 -16.37
C LYS A 98 14.41 2.95 -15.69
N VAL A 99 13.33 3.54 -15.20
CA VAL A 99 13.35 4.87 -14.56
C VAL A 99 13.28 4.79 -13.04
N THR A 100 13.02 3.61 -12.47
CA THR A 100 12.95 3.39 -11.03
C THR A 100 14.32 2.95 -10.53
N ALA A 101 14.79 3.57 -9.45
CA ALA A 101 16.01 3.13 -8.80
C ALA A 101 15.82 1.73 -8.19
N PRO A 102 16.84 0.85 -8.22
CA PRO A 102 16.75 -0.45 -7.57
C PRO A 102 16.47 -0.27 -6.07
N ASP A 103 15.36 -0.82 -5.58
CA ASP A 103 14.95 -0.76 -4.18
C ASP A 103 14.69 -2.18 -3.63
N PRO A 104 15.21 -2.54 -2.44
CA PRO A 104 14.98 -3.85 -1.82
C PRO A 104 13.52 -4.15 -1.48
N ASP A 105 12.64 -3.15 -1.47
CA ASP A 105 11.20 -3.33 -1.24
C ASP A 105 10.43 -3.74 -2.51
N ILE A 106 11.06 -3.70 -3.69
CA ILE A 106 10.49 -4.24 -4.93
C ILE A 106 10.56 -5.78 -4.90
N PRO A 107 9.44 -6.49 -5.01
CA PRO A 107 9.42 -7.94 -4.98
C PRO A 107 10.09 -8.53 -6.22
N THR A 108 10.80 -9.64 -6.04
CA THR A 108 11.50 -10.35 -7.13
C THR A 108 10.86 -11.71 -7.38
N GLY A 109 10.99 -12.24 -8.58
CA GLY A 109 10.44 -13.56 -8.94
C GLY A 109 8.94 -13.59 -9.26
N VAL A 110 8.30 -12.42 -9.38
CA VAL A 110 6.86 -12.28 -9.74
C VAL A 110 6.64 -11.78 -11.18
N ALA A 111 7.66 -11.93 -12.03
CA ALA A 111 7.62 -11.50 -13.41
C ALA A 111 6.53 -12.26 -14.20
N GLY A 112 5.68 -11.52 -14.92
CA GLY A 112 4.58 -12.11 -15.70
C GLY A 112 3.44 -12.67 -14.85
N ALA A 113 3.28 -12.20 -13.60
CA ALA A 113 2.17 -12.59 -12.73
C ALA A 113 0.82 -12.43 -13.44
N THR A 114 -0.09 -13.37 -13.18
CA THR A 114 -1.43 -13.35 -13.75
C THR A 114 -2.30 -12.29 -13.06
N TRP A 115 -3.34 -11.81 -13.74
CA TRP A 115 -4.18 -10.69 -13.25
C TRP A 115 -4.79 -10.91 -11.86
N TYR A 116 -5.04 -12.17 -11.46
CA TYR A 116 -5.62 -12.51 -10.16
C TYR A 116 -4.58 -12.64 -9.04
N GLU A 117 -3.29 -12.75 -9.36
CA GLU A 117 -2.18 -12.74 -8.39
C GLU A 117 -1.76 -11.31 -8.02
N ILE A 118 -1.96 -10.36 -8.95
CA ILE A 118 -1.59 -8.94 -8.78
C ILE A 118 -2.12 -8.32 -7.48
N PRO A 119 -3.39 -8.51 -7.07
CA PRO A 119 -3.88 -7.92 -5.82
C PRO A 119 -3.13 -8.42 -4.57
N GLY A 120 -2.68 -9.68 -4.58
CA GLY A 120 -1.88 -10.26 -3.51
C GLY A 120 -0.48 -9.66 -3.47
N ILE A 121 0.19 -9.62 -4.62
CA ILE A 121 1.53 -9.01 -4.77
C ILE A 121 1.50 -7.54 -4.33
N TRP A 122 0.48 -6.80 -4.79
CA TRP A 122 0.30 -5.40 -4.40
C TRP A 122 0.12 -5.24 -2.88
N TRP A 123 -0.67 -6.11 -2.25
CA TRP A 123 -0.83 -6.08 -0.80
C TRP A 123 0.48 -6.33 -0.06
N ASP A 124 1.28 -7.30 -0.50
CA ASP A 124 2.56 -7.61 0.11
C ASP A 124 3.56 -6.43 -0.02
N VAL A 125 3.52 -5.72 -1.15
CA VAL A 125 4.28 -4.46 -1.35
C VAL A 125 3.80 -3.37 -0.40
N VAL A 126 2.47 -3.21 -0.22
CA VAL A 126 1.91 -2.25 0.74
C VAL A 126 2.40 -2.54 2.15
N GLU A 127 2.35 -3.79 2.60
CA GLU A 127 2.84 -4.17 3.93
C GLU A 127 4.34 -3.91 4.08
N ARG A 128 5.14 -4.32 3.10
CA ARG A 128 6.60 -4.15 3.15
C ARG A 128 7.00 -2.67 3.15
N LEU A 129 6.45 -1.86 2.26
CA LEU A 129 6.73 -0.42 2.21
C LEU A 129 6.31 0.27 3.51
N SER A 130 5.12 -0.06 4.02
CA SER A 130 4.63 0.51 5.28
C SER A 130 5.54 0.13 6.45
N TRP A 131 6.01 -1.11 6.47
CA TRP A 131 6.98 -1.57 7.45
C TRP A 131 8.32 -0.86 7.33
N THR A 132 8.90 -0.75 6.13
CA THR A 132 10.16 -0.04 5.92
C THR A 132 10.05 1.43 6.30
N MET A 133 8.94 2.10 6.00
CA MET A 133 8.75 3.52 6.28
C MET A 133 8.43 3.82 7.75
N LEU A 134 7.61 2.99 8.41
CA LEU A 134 7.03 3.32 9.73
C LEU A 134 7.42 2.33 10.84
N GLY A 135 7.67 1.06 10.50
CA GLY A 135 7.98 0.00 11.46
C GLY A 135 9.47 -0.14 11.75
N LYS A 136 10.31 -0.03 10.72
CA LYS A 136 11.77 -0.13 10.85
C LYS A 136 12.31 1.10 11.57
N GLN A 137 13.09 0.86 12.62
CA GLN A 137 13.71 1.94 13.38
C GLN A 137 14.87 2.52 12.56
N HIS A 138 14.73 3.78 12.16
CA HIS A 138 15.76 4.49 11.40
C HIS A 138 16.67 5.28 12.34
N THR A 139 17.97 5.29 12.03
CA THR A 139 18.97 6.10 12.74
C THR A 139 18.86 7.59 12.40
N LEU A 140 18.23 7.93 11.27
CA LEU A 140 18.01 9.27 10.76
C LEU A 140 16.51 9.49 10.50
N GLY A 141 15.96 10.64 10.89
CA GLY A 141 14.53 10.96 10.71
C GLY A 141 13.69 10.78 11.97
N CYS A 142 12.41 10.42 11.81
CA CYS A 142 11.48 10.28 12.93
C CYS A 142 11.75 9.03 13.74
N GLN A 143 12.17 9.23 14.99
CA GLN A 143 12.40 8.13 15.92
C GLN A 143 11.08 7.68 16.53
N PHE A 144 10.39 6.78 15.82
CA PHE A 144 9.24 6.08 16.40
C PHE A 144 9.70 5.11 17.49
N ARG A 145 8.87 4.95 18.52
CA ARG A 145 9.02 3.84 19.47
C ARG A 145 8.87 2.50 18.75
N SER A 146 9.42 1.44 19.32
CA SER A 146 9.23 0.08 18.81
C SER A 146 7.75 -0.27 18.69
N VAL A 147 7.43 -1.09 17.69
CA VAL A 147 6.09 -1.66 17.50
C VAL A 147 5.79 -2.58 18.68
N LYS A 148 4.59 -2.46 19.24
CA LYS A 148 4.12 -3.25 20.38
C LYS A 148 3.23 -4.39 19.93
#